data_AF-A0A8X6UGK1-F1
#
_entry.id   AF-A0A8X6UGK1-F1
#
_cell.length_a   1.000
_cell.length_b   1.000
_cell.length_c   1.000
_cell.angle_alpha   90.00
_cell.angle_beta   90.00
_cell.angle_gamma   90.00
#
_symmetry.space_group_name_H-M   'P 1'
#
loop_
_entity.id
_entity.type
_entity.pdbx_description
1 polymer ?
#
loop_
_entity_poly.entity_id
_entity_poly.type
_entity_poly.pdbx_seq_one_letter_code
_entity_poly.pdbx_strand_id
1 'polypeptide(L)'
;MRKLADTIHKTAVTGLMGLTLLGAKKFSLNHLSYLPKMSSFIYRKIGMFLGFFKFKAISQKFYSTAKERTWNVIRTNHVAVVTSDMQKSVKLFEDTLGIKTSQSIPLPEHGVSTVFVELSNMKLELLHPLGDKSPIEKFLQKNPIGGMHHICLEVDNIKNAVKDLKEKNIRLLNEEPKIGAHGKPVIFLHPKDCSGVLIELEQV
;
A
#
# COMPACT_ATOMS: atom_id res chain seq x y z
N MET A 1 -15.02 -21.44 -45.99
CA MET A 1 -15.16 -21.09 -44.56
C MET A 1 -13.89 -20.48 -43.97
N ARG A 2 -12.66 -21.01 -44.21
CA ARG A 2 -11.41 -20.36 -43.75
C ARG A 2 -11.12 -18.99 -44.40
N LYS A 3 -11.34 -18.83 -45.71
CA LYS A 3 -11.09 -17.57 -46.44
C LYS A 3 -11.95 -16.36 -45.99
N LEU A 4 -13.12 -16.60 -45.38
CA LEU A 4 -13.99 -15.52 -44.87
C LEU A 4 -13.58 -15.07 -43.46
N ALA A 5 -13.12 -16.00 -42.62
CA ALA A 5 -12.56 -15.71 -41.31
C ALA A 5 -11.24 -14.90 -41.41
N ASP A 6 -10.38 -15.24 -42.37
CA ASP A 6 -9.13 -14.51 -42.61
C ASP A 6 -9.36 -13.08 -43.12
N THR A 7 -10.45 -12.86 -43.86
CA THR A 7 -10.82 -11.53 -44.36
C THR A 7 -11.36 -10.65 -43.23
N ILE A 8 -12.21 -11.20 -42.35
CA ILE A 8 -12.76 -10.47 -41.20
C ILE A 8 -11.66 -10.14 -40.17
N HIS A 9 -10.71 -11.05 -39.94
CA HIS A 9 -9.58 -10.79 -39.06
C HIS A 9 -8.66 -9.69 -39.61
N LYS A 10 -8.38 -9.68 -40.92
CA LYS A 10 -7.57 -8.63 -41.56
C LYS A 10 -8.24 -7.25 -41.51
N THR A 11 -9.55 -7.16 -41.72
CA THR A 11 -10.29 -5.88 -41.66
C THR A 11 -10.39 -5.32 -40.24
N ALA A 12 -10.51 -6.17 -39.22
CA ALA A 12 -10.53 -5.74 -37.81
C ALA A 12 -9.15 -5.26 -37.33
N VAL A 13 -8.07 -5.92 -37.77
CA VAL A 13 -6.69 -5.55 -37.40
C VAL A 13 -6.23 -4.26 -38.11
N THR A 14 -6.64 -4.02 -39.36
CA THR A 14 -6.34 -2.74 -40.04
C THR A 14 -7.16 -1.57 -39.48
N GLY A 15 -8.39 -1.80 -39.01
CA GLY A 15 -9.19 -0.78 -38.35
C GLY A 15 -8.65 -0.35 -36.97
N LEU A 16 -8.03 -1.28 -36.23
CA LEU A 16 -7.47 -0.99 -34.89
C LEU A 16 -6.06 -0.36 -34.94
N MET A 17 -5.26 -0.66 -35.96
CA MET A 17 -3.96 0.01 -36.18
C MET A 17 -4.09 1.45 -36.70
N GLY A 18 -5.22 1.82 -37.31
CA GLY A 18 -5.49 3.20 -37.74
C GLY A 18 -5.81 4.17 -36.60
N LEU A 19 -6.21 3.67 -35.43
CA LEU A 19 -6.55 4.50 -34.26
C LEU A 19 -5.40 4.72 -33.26
N THR A 20 -4.19 4.26 -33.58
CA THR A 20 -2.99 4.47 -32.74
C THR A 20 -2.08 5.59 -33.25
N LEU A 21 -2.48 6.36 -34.27
CA LEU A 21 -1.67 7.42 -34.89
C LEU A 21 -2.25 8.85 -34.82
N LEU A 22 -3.33 9.10 -34.08
CA LEU A 22 -3.73 10.47 -33.73
C LEU A 22 -3.76 10.64 -32.22
N GLY A 23 -2.84 11.47 -31.72
CA GLY A 23 -2.66 11.78 -30.30
C GLY A 23 -3.95 12.25 -29.64
N ALA A 24 -4.17 11.76 -28.42
CA ALA A 24 -5.27 12.15 -27.55
C ALA A 24 -5.17 13.65 -27.20
N LYS A 25 -5.91 14.48 -27.93
CA LYS A 25 -6.36 15.79 -27.45
C LYS A 25 -7.86 15.72 -27.18
N LYS A 26 -8.23 16.11 -25.96
CA LYS A 26 -9.59 16.38 -25.45
C LYS A 26 -10.57 16.72 -26.57
N PHE A 27 -11.70 16.02 -26.63
CA PHE A 27 -12.87 16.54 -27.32
C PHE A 27 -14.11 16.49 -26.43
N SER A 28 -14.65 17.68 -26.23
CA SER A 28 -15.85 18.03 -25.46
C SER A 28 -17.10 17.56 -26.20
N LEU A 29 -18.10 17.07 -25.45
CA LEU A 29 -19.45 16.84 -25.96
C LEU A 29 -20.05 18.19 -26.33
N ASN A 30 -20.08 18.55 -27.61
CA ASN A 30 -21.02 19.50 -28.23
C ASN A 30 -20.78 19.55 -29.76
N HIS A 31 -21.31 18.56 -30.49
CA HIS A 31 -21.80 18.69 -31.87
C HIS A 31 -22.25 17.32 -32.38
N LEU A 32 -23.49 16.94 -32.07
CA LEU A 32 -24.13 15.75 -32.64
C LEU A 32 -25.07 16.21 -33.75
N SER A 33 -24.55 16.43 -34.96
CA SER A 33 -25.39 16.82 -36.10
C SER A 33 -24.80 16.49 -37.46
N TYR A 34 -24.18 15.33 -37.67
CA TYR A 34 -23.90 14.80 -39.01
C TYR A 34 -23.76 13.27 -38.97
N LEU A 35 -24.87 12.57 -39.18
CA LEU A 35 -24.91 11.15 -39.51
C LEU A 35 -25.79 10.98 -40.76
N PRO A 36 -25.32 10.37 -41.85
CA PRO A 36 -26.18 10.07 -42.98
C PRO A 36 -27.15 8.94 -42.58
N LYS A 37 -28.43 9.12 -42.92
CA LYS A 37 -29.48 8.10 -42.78
C LYS A 37 -29.08 6.86 -43.59
N MET A 38 -28.60 5.82 -42.93
CA MET A 38 -28.50 4.49 -43.52
C MET A 38 -29.81 3.74 -43.31
N SER A 39 -30.37 3.24 -44.42
CA SER A 39 -31.69 2.62 -44.48
C SER A 39 -31.77 1.30 -43.70
N SER A 40 -32.95 1.01 -43.19
CA SER A 40 -33.36 -0.15 -42.38
C SER A 40 -33.25 -1.52 -43.08
N PHE A 41 -32.53 -1.61 -44.19
CA PHE A 41 -32.48 -2.80 -45.04
C PHE A 41 -31.27 -3.72 -44.75
N ILE A 42 -30.23 -3.22 -44.08
CA ILE A 42 -29.00 -4.00 -43.81
C ILE A 42 -29.13 -4.86 -42.54
N TYR A 43 -29.92 -4.44 -41.55
CA TYR A 43 -30.15 -5.23 -40.32
C TYR A 43 -31.00 -6.49 -40.51
N ARG A 44 -31.71 -6.62 -41.64
CA ARG A 44 -32.69 -7.70 -41.86
C ARG A 44 -32.17 -8.91 -42.66
N LYS A 45 -30.93 -8.86 -43.18
CA LYS A 45 -30.36 -9.95 -44.00
C LYS A 45 -29.22 -10.75 -43.34
N ILE A 46 -28.78 -10.38 -42.15
CA ILE A 46 -27.79 -11.15 -41.36
C ILE A 46 -28.49 -12.02 -40.29
N GLY A 47 -29.79 -11.84 -40.06
CA GLY A 47 -30.56 -12.56 -39.04
C GLY A 47 -31.24 -13.86 -39.50
N MET A 48 -30.83 -14.47 -40.62
CA MET A 48 -31.57 -15.62 -41.18
C MET A 48 -30.67 -16.68 -41.85
N PHE A 49 -29.53 -17.03 -41.25
CA PHE A 49 -28.81 -18.26 -41.62
C PHE A 49 -27.78 -18.63 -40.55
N LEU A 50 -28.27 -19.07 -39.38
CA LEU A 50 -27.64 -20.02 -38.44
C LEU A 50 -28.48 -20.04 -37.17
N GLY A 51 -28.95 -21.23 -36.83
CA GLY A 51 -30.02 -21.45 -35.87
C GLY A 51 -29.73 -20.97 -34.45
N PHE A 52 -30.84 -20.79 -33.74
CA PHE A 52 -31.01 -20.94 -32.31
C PHE A 52 -29.99 -21.88 -31.66
N PHE A 53 -28.86 -21.33 -31.21
CA PHE A 53 -28.08 -21.90 -30.13
C PHE A 53 -27.91 -20.81 -29.08
N LYS A 54 -28.35 -21.15 -27.87
CA LYS A 54 -28.30 -20.35 -26.64
C LYS A 54 -26.98 -19.57 -26.52
N PHE A 55 -26.95 -18.31 -26.97
CA PHE A 55 -25.96 -17.34 -26.52
C PHE A 55 -26.52 -16.56 -25.32
N LYS A 56 -27.03 -17.31 -24.33
CA LYS A 56 -27.33 -16.77 -22.99
C LYS A 56 -26.15 -17.19 -22.12
N ALA A 57 -25.41 -16.20 -21.63
CA ALA A 57 -24.35 -16.30 -20.62
C ALA A 57 -22.96 -16.80 -21.08
N ILE A 58 -22.23 -16.00 -21.88
CA ILE A 58 -20.75 -16.06 -21.90
C ILE A 58 -20.10 -14.68 -21.61
N SER A 59 -20.88 -13.62 -21.34
CA SER A 59 -20.35 -12.25 -21.20
C SER A 59 -20.12 -11.75 -19.75
N GLN A 60 -20.32 -12.56 -18.71
CA GLN A 60 -20.36 -12.05 -17.32
C GLN A 60 -19.45 -12.74 -16.30
N LYS A 61 -18.50 -13.60 -16.72
CA LYS A 61 -17.65 -14.35 -15.76
C LYS A 61 -16.17 -13.97 -15.75
N PHE A 62 -15.82 -12.81 -16.27
CA PHE A 62 -14.44 -12.28 -16.25
C PHE A 62 -14.35 -10.82 -15.78
N TYR A 63 -15.24 -10.41 -14.87
CA TYR A 63 -14.89 -9.29 -13.99
C TYR A 63 -14.03 -9.87 -12.87
N SER A 64 -12.71 -9.76 -13.04
CA SER A 64 -11.76 -9.81 -11.93
C SER A 64 -12.21 -8.77 -10.91
N THR A 65 -12.92 -9.20 -9.87
CA THR A 65 -13.17 -8.38 -8.69
C THR A 65 -11.82 -8.17 -8.02
N ALA A 66 -11.18 -7.03 -8.26
CA ALA A 66 -10.16 -6.55 -7.36
C ALA A 66 -10.79 -6.55 -5.96
N LYS A 67 -10.30 -7.43 -5.07
CA LYS A 67 -10.81 -7.57 -3.71
C LYS A 67 -10.82 -6.18 -3.09
N GLU A 68 -11.99 -5.73 -2.63
CA GLU A 68 -12.11 -4.43 -1.98
C GLU A 68 -11.15 -4.38 -0.80
N ARG A 69 -10.37 -3.30 -0.71
CA ARG A 69 -9.35 -3.14 0.32
C ARG A 69 -10.06 -2.92 1.66
N THR A 70 -9.83 -3.81 2.62
CA THR A 70 -10.54 -3.79 3.92
C THR A 70 -9.82 -2.99 5.01
N TRP A 71 -8.69 -2.35 4.68
CA TRP A 71 -7.87 -1.52 5.54
C TRP A 71 -6.97 -0.59 4.72
N ASN A 72 -6.63 0.57 5.25
CA ASN A 72 -5.78 1.57 4.61
C ASN A 72 -4.62 1.96 5.51
N VAL A 73 -3.49 2.30 4.87
CA VAL A 73 -2.40 3.03 5.52
C VAL A 73 -2.75 4.51 5.45
N ILE A 74 -2.66 5.20 6.58
CA ILE A 74 -3.11 6.60 6.72
C ILE A 74 -1.92 7.55 6.60
N ARG A 75 -0.95 7.40 7.50
CA ARG A 75 0.25 8.26 7.56
C ARG A 75 1.38 7.56 8.31
N THR A 76 2.58 8.14 8.25
CA THR A 76 3.67 7.78 9.15
C THR A 76 3.39 8.33 10.54
N ASN A 77 3.41 7.47 11.55
CA ASN A 77 3.30 7.86 12.96
C ASN A 77 4.65 8.39 13.46
N HIS A 78 5.67 7.53 13.38
CA HIS A 78 7.02 7.86 13.81
C HIS A 78 8.10 7.10 13.03
N VAL A 79 9.34 7.57 13.17
CA VAL A 79 10.54 6.80 12.84
C VAL A 79 11.30 6.58 14.14
N ALA A 80 11.56 5.32 14.46
CA ALA A 80 12.26 4.94 15.68
C ALA A 80 13.76 4.93 15.44
N VAL A 81 14.49 5.59 16.33
CA VAL A 81 15.95 5.70 16.32
C VAL A 81 16.47 5.15 17.63
N VAL A 82 17.22 4.06 17.57
CA VAL A 82 17.91 3.52 18.74
C VAL A 82 19.15 4.36 19.01
N THR A 83 19.40 4.70 20.27
CA THR A 83 20.57 5.48 20.69
C THR A 83 21.32 4.80 21.83
N SER A 84 22.66 4.88 21.81
CA SER A 84 23.50 4.42 22.91
C SER A 84 23.59 5.40 24.07
N ASP A 85 23.16 6.65 23.89
CA ASP A 85 23.13 7.67 24.94
C ASP A 85 21.92 8.58 24.74
N MET A 86 20.91 8.38 25.59
CA MET A 86 19.66 9.13 25.54
C MET A 86 19.89 10.62 25.79
N GLN A 87 20.65 10.98 26.83
CA GLN A 87 20.90 12.37 27.19
C GLN A 87 21.63 13.12 26.08
N LYS A 88 22.65 12.50 25.48
CA LYS A 88 23.38 13.09 24.34
C LYS A 88 22.48 13.30 23.13
N SER A 89 21.57 12.37 22.88
CA SER A 89 20.63 12.46 21.76
C SER A 89 19.61 13.56 21.98
N VAL A 90 19.05 13.67 23.19
CA VAL A 90 18.14 14.76 23.56
C VAL A 90 18.82 16.11 23.37
N LYS A 91 20.05 16.29 23.86
CA LYS A 91 20.81 17.53 23.67
C LYS A 91 21.06 17.86 22.19
N LEU A 92 21.30 16.87 21.35
CA LEU A 92 21.40 17.09 19.90
C LEU A 92 20.10 17.71 19.36
N PHE A 93 18.95 17.14 19.68
CA PHE A 93 17.67 17.65 19.17
C PHE A 93 17.27 18.98 19.80
N GLU A 94 17.40 19.15 21.12
CA GLU A 94 17.02 20.37 21.82
C GLU A 94 18.03 21.50 21.62
N ASP A 95 19.28 21.30 22.04
CA ASP A 95 20.28 22.36 22.12
C ASP A 95 20.87 22.71 20.74
N THR A 96 21.02 21.71 19.86
CA THR A 96 21.67 21.91 18.55
C THR A 96 20.67 22.20 17.45
N LEU A 97 19.55 21.45 17.41
CA LEU A 97 18.55 21.59 16.34
C LEU A 97 17.35 22.46 16.74
N GLY A 98 17.19 22.82 18.02
CA GLY A 98 16.09 23.66 18.49
C GLY A 98 14.72 22.97 18.47
N ILE A 99 14.70 21.64 18.51
CA ILE A 99 13.48 20.83 18.43
C ILE A 99 13.08 20.38 19.82
N LYS A 100 11.81 20.55 20.17
CA LYS A 100 11.27 20.13 21.46
C LYS A 100 11.32 18.60 21.60
N THR A 101 11.72 18.13 22.78
CA THR A 101 11.56 16.71 23.14
C THR A 101 10.62 16.53 24.33
N SER A 102 10.09 15.32 24.48
CA SER A 102 9.37 14.90 25.69
C SER A 102 10.35 14.57 26.82
N GLN A 103 9.82 14.39 28.03
CA GLN A 103 10.58 13.67 29.06
C GLN A 103 10.80 12.21 28.64
N SER A 104 11.84 11.60 29.21
CA SER A 104 12.09 10.16 29.07
C SER A 104 11.01 9.36 29.79
N ILE A 105 10.37 8.44 29.08
CA ILE A 105 9.30 7.58 29.58
C ILE A 105 9.85 6.14 29.65
N PRO A 106 9.96 5.53 30.84
CA PRO A 106 10.34 4.14 30.95
C PRO A 106 9.17 3.24 30.52
N LEU A 107 9.45 2.24 29.68
CA LEU A 107 8.51 1.23 29.21
C LEU A 107 9.04 -0.17 29.53
N PRO A 108 8.98 -0.63 30.80
CA PRO A 108 9.56 -1.90 31.22
C PRO A 108 9.02 -3.12 30.47
N GLU A 109 7.72 -3.12 30.13
CA GLU A 109 7.08 -4.20 29.35
C GLU A 109 7.65 -4.34 27.94
N HIS A 110 8.20 -3.25 27.39
CA HIS A 110 8.86 -3.22 26.09
C HIS A 110 10.39 -3.30 26.18
N GLY A 111 10.95 -3.26 27.40
CA GLY A 111 12.39 -3.28 27.64
C GLY A 111 13.12 -2.06 27.07
N VAL A 112 12.45 -0.91 26.98
CA VAL A 112 13.04 0.34 26.46
C VAL A 112 12.64 1.54 27.31
N SER A 113 13.44 2.60 27.27
CA SER A 113 12.99 3.96 27.61
C SER A 113 12.88 4.76 26.32
N THR A 114 11.84 5.59 26.23
CA THR A 114 11.53 6.36 25.02
C THR A 114 11.53 7.86 25.26
N VAL A 115 12.00 8.63 24.29
CA VAL A 115 11.83 10.09 24.21
C VAL A 115 11.27 10.44 22.84
N PHE A 116 10.22 11.26 22.82
CA PHE A 116 9.63 11.75 21.58
C PHE A 116 10.26 13.08 21.18
N VAL A 117 10.82 13.14 19.97
CA VAL A 117 11.21 14.39 19.30
C VAL A 117 10.00 14.87 18.50
N GLU A 118 9.47 16.04 18.85
CA GLU A 118 8.19 16.54 18.36
C GLU A 118 8.40 17.34 17.06
N LEU A 119 8.05 16.76 15.91
CA LEU A 119 7.99 17.45 14.61
C LEU A 119 6.53 17.77 14.26
N SER A 120 6.31 18.70 13.33
CA SER A 120 4.96 19.14 12.97
C SER A 120 4.12 18.08 12.24
N ASN A 121 4.76 17.13 11.56
CA ASN A 121 4.12 16.14 10.70
C ASN A 121 4.16 14.71 11.24
N MET A 122 5.11 14.39 12.11
CA MET A 122 5.34 13.06 12.70
C MET A 122 6.23 13.20 13.95
N LYS A 123 6.57 12.09 14.61
CA LYS A 123 7.55 12.07 15.70
C LYS A 123 8.80 11.31 15.30
N LEU A 124 9.94 11.66 15.88
CA LEU A 124 11.02 10.67 16.02
C LEU A 124 10.91 10.06 17.41
N GLU A 125 11.04 8.75 17.48
CA GLU A 125 11.02 8.03 18.74
C GLU A 125 12.45 7.56 19.07
N LEU A 126 13.08 8.21 20.04
CA LEU A 126 14.39 7.82 20.52
C LEU A 126 14.24 6.67 21.49
N LEU A 127 14.89 5.55 21.22
CA LEU A 127 14.82 4.35 22.04
C LEU A 127 16.18 4.06 22.67
N HIS A 128 16.18 3.82 23.98
CA HIS A 128 17.35 3.34 24.70
C HIS A 128 16.98 2.06 25.48
N PRO A 129 17.88 1.05 25.56
CA PRO A 129 17.60 -0.17 26.32
C PRO A 129 17.17 0.12 27.75
N LEU A 130 16.22 -0.67 28.25
CA LEU A 130 15.83 -0.68 29.65
C LEU A 130 15.76 -2.13 30.14
N GLY A 131 16.60 -2.46 31.12
CA GLY A 131 16.75 -3.81 31.67
C GLY A 131 17.56 -4.76 30.77
N ASP A 132 17.92 -5.92 31.33
CA ASP A 132 18.91 -6.84 30.73
C ASP A 132 18.42 -7.61 29.49
N LYS A 133 17.13 -7.49 29.14
CA LYS A 133 16.48 -8.23 28.05
C LYS A 133 15.86 -7.32 27.00
N SER A 134 16.40 -6.12 26.84
CA SER A 134 15.91 -5.17 25.84
C SER A 134 15.92 -5.77 24.42
N PRO A 135 14.83 -5.63 23.64
CA PRO A 135 14.79 -6.15 22.27
C PRO A 135 15.78 -5.45 21.32
N ILE A 136 16.21 -4.24 21.68
CA ILE A 136 17.14 -3.40 20.89
C ILE A 136 18.61 -3.57 21.31
N GLU A 137 18.91 -4.41 22.31
CA GLU A 137 20.28 -4.65 22.78
C GLU A 137 21.19 -5.17 21.65
N LYS A 138 20.70 -6.19 20.91
CA LYS A 138 21.41 -6.75 19.75
C LYS A 138 21.59 -5.75 18.62
N PHE A 139 20.71 -4.75 18.52
CA PHE A 139 20.85 -3.69 17.52
C PHE A 139 22.02 -2.77 17.88
N LEU A 140 22.14 -2.35 19.15
CA LEU A 140 23.26 -1.54 19.62
C LEU A 140 24.59 -2.28 19.56
N GLN A 141 24.62 -3.59 19.83
CA GLN A 141 25.84 -4.39 19.66
C GLN A 141 26.37 -4.35 18.22
N LYS A 142 25.47 -4.32 17.24
CA LYS A 142 25.82 -4.21 15.81
C LYS A 142 26.05 -2.77 15.36
N ASN A 143 25.39 -1.81 16.02
CA ASN A 143 25.44 -0.38 15.70
C ASN A 143 25.74 0.40 17.00
N PRO A 144 27.01 0.45 17.46
CA PRO A 144 27.37 0.96 18.79
C PRO A 144 27.00 2.43 19.04
N ILE A 145 26.84 3.22 17.98
CA ILE A 145 26.44 4.63 18.05
C ILE A 145 24.93 4.84 17.99
N GLY A 146 24.15 3.78 17.77
CA GLY A 146 22.72 3.87 17.44
C GLY A 146 22.44 3.91 15.94
N GLY A 147 21.19 4.19 15.58
CA GLY A 147 20.73 4.26 14.20
C GLY A 147 19.22 4.11 14.06
N MET A 148 18.69 4.34 12.85
CA MET A 148 17.29 4.09 12.55
C MET A 148 16.97 2.60 12.70
N HIS A 149 15.92 2.28 13.44
CA HIS A 149 15.54 0.91 13.76
C HIS A 149 14.31 0.46 12.98
N HIS A 150 13.24 1.25 13.01
CA HIS A 150 12.00 0.92 12.32
C HIS A 150 11.20 2.16 11.95
N ILE A 151 10.21 1.98 11.08
CA ILE A 151 9.20 2.99 10.77
C ILE A 151 7.84 2.48 11.26
N CYS A 152 7.00 3.38 11.76
CA CYS A 152 5.64 3.05 12.17
C CYS A 152 4.63 3.76 11.27
N LEU A 153 3.70 2.98 10.73
CA LEU A 153 2.63 3.44 9.86
C LEU A 153 1.28 3.23 10.53
N GLU A 154 0.44 4.25 10.49
CA GLU A 154 -0.91 4.17 11.01
C GLU A 154 -1.83 3.44 10.03
N VAL A 155 -2.68 2.55 10.58
CA VAL A 155 -3.71 1.84 9.82
C VAL A 155 -5.08 2.02 10.46
N ASP A 156 -6.13 2.10 9.62
CA ASP A 156 -7.52 2.25 10.06
C ASP A 156 -8.09 0.99 10.74
N ASN A 157 -7.62 -0.20 10.36
CA ASN A 157 -8.06 -1.47 10.92
C ASN A 157 -6.94 -2.52 10.93
N ILE A 158 -6.27 -2.66 12.07
CA ILE A 158 -5.12 -3.57 12.21
C ILE A 158 -5.50 -5.05 12.08
N LYS A 159 -6.71 -5.45 12.48
CA LYS A 159 -7.17 -6.84 12.38
C LYS A 159 -7.33 -7.25 10.92
N ASN A 160 -7.95 -6.38 10.12
CA ASN A 160 -8.07 -6.57 8.68
C ASN A 160 -6.69 -6.52 7.99
N ALA A 161 -5.80 -5.64 8.44
CA ALA A 161 -4.43 -5.57 7.95
C ALA A 161 -3.68 -6.89 8.18
N VAL A 162 -3.68 -7.42 9.40
CA VAL A 162 -3.04 -8.70 9.73
C VAL A 162 -3.59 -9.84 8.88
N LYS A 163 -4.92 -9.96 8.76
CA LYS A 163 -5.55 -11.00 7.94
C LYS A 163 -5.12 -10.92 6.48
N ASP A 164 -5.21 -9.74 5.88
CA ASP A 164 -4.85 -9.51 4.48
C ASP A 164 -3.35 -9.73 4.21
N LEU A 165 -2.48 -9.33 5.14
CA LEU A 165 -1.03 -9.56 5.03
C LEU A 165 -0.67 -11.05 5.15
N LYS A 166 -1.31 -11.80 6.04
CA LYS A 166 -1.17 -13.26 6.15
C LYS A 166 -1.61 -13.95 4.85
N GLU A 167 -2.75 -13.56 4.28
CA GLU A 167 -3.23 -14.09 2.98
C GLU A 167 -2.26 -13.80 1.83
N LYS A 168 -1.53 -12.68 1.90
CA LYS A 168 -0.49 -12.29 0.93
C LYS A 168 0.89 -12.89 1.22
N ASN A 169 1.01 -13.78 2.21
CA ASN A 169 2.26 -14.41 2.64
C ASN A 169 3.35 -13.41 3.07
N ILE A 170 2.97 -12.25 3.63
CA ILE A 170 3.91 -11.33 4.25
C ILE A 170 4.21 -11.81 5.67
N ARG A 171 5.49 -12.02 6.01
CA ARG A 171 5.88 -12.45 7.35
C ARG A 171 5.64 -11.35 8.37
N LEU A 172 4.97 -11.72 9.45
CA LEU A 172 4.83 -10.92 10.66
C LEU A 172 5.82 -11.44 11.71
N LEU A 173 6.37 -10.56 12.55
CA LEU A 173 7.26 -10.97 13.65
C LEU A 173 6.51 -11.68 14.79
N ASN A 174 5.21 -11.41 14.91
CA ASN A 174 4.31 -11.99 15.89
C ASN A 174 3.04 -12.43 15.16
N GLU A 175 2.31 -13.42 15.71
CA GLU A 175 1.09 -13.90 15.06
C GLU A 175 -0.07 -12.91 15.19
N GLU A 176 -0.17 -12.25 16.34
CA GLU A 176 -1.27 -11.36 16.69
C GLU A 176 -0.75 -9.99 17.16
N PRO A 177 -1.52 -8.90 16.94
CA PRO A 177 -1.16 -7.58 17.44
C PRO A 177 -0.97 -7.57 18.95
N LYS A 178 0.00 -6.78 19.42
CA LYS A 178 0.24 -6.51 20.84
C LYS A 178 -0.03 -5.05 21.15
N ILE A 179 -0.19 -4.69 22.42
CA ILE A 179 -0.23 -3.27 22.79
C ILE A 179 1.18 -2.70 22.66
N GLY A 180 1.33 -1.60 21.93
CA GLY A 180 2.59 -0.86 21.74
C GLY A 180 2.75 0.28 22.74
N ALA A 181 3.83 1.05 22.58
CA ALA A 181 4.23 2.14 23.48
C ALA A 181 3.15 3.24 23.65
N HIS A 182 2.30 3.43 22.64
CA HIS A 182 1.20 4.40 22.67
C HIS A 182 -0.10 3.84 23.26
N GLY A 183 -0.09 2.64 23.82
CA GLY A 183 -1.30 1.99 24.35
C GLY A 183 -2.27 1.48 23.27
N LYS A 184 -1.82 1.42 22.00
CA LYS A 184 -2.62 0.96 20.87
C LYS A 184 -2.11 -0.38 20.34
N PRO A 185 -2.97 -1.18 19.68
CA PRO A 185 -2.52 -2.39 19.00
C PRO A 185 -1.49 -2.10 17.90
N VAL A 186 -0.39 -2.87 17.90
CA VAL A 186 0.70 -2.81 16.93
C VAL A 186 1.09 -4.20 16.44
N ILE A 187 1.61 -4.28 15.21
CA ILE A 187 2.19 -5.50 14.63
C ILE A 187 3.42 -5.14 13.79
N PHE A 188 4.45 -5.98 13.84
CA PHE A 188 5.67 -5.78 13.06
C PHE A 188 5.73 -6.73 11.86
N LEU A 189 6.10 -6.19 10.70
CA LEU A 189 6.39 -6.94 9.48
C LEU A 189 7.88 -7.25 9.41
N HIS A 190 8.22 -8.46 8.97
CA HIS A 190 9.62 -8.89 8.90
C HIS A 190 10.37 -8.14 7.78
N PRO A 191 11.56 -7.56 8.06
CA PRO A 191 12.35 -6.81 7.08
C PRO A 191 12.66 -7.52 5.76
N LYS A 192 12.71 -8.86 5.77
CA LYS A 192 13.01 -9.66 4.59
C LYS A 192 11.89 -9.60 3.53
N ASP A 193 10.68 -9.19 3.92
CA ASP A 193 9.56 -8.96 3.00
C ASP A 193 9.27 -7.47 2.80
N CYS A 194 10.09 -6.58 3.36
CA CYS A 194 9.87 -5.14 3.42
C CYS A 194 11.11 -4.35 2.98
N SER A 195 11.81 -4.84 1.95
CA SER A 195 13.01 -4.17 1.39
C SER A 195 14.09 -3.86 2.42
N GLY A 196 14.23 -4.70 3.45
CA GLY A 196 15.19 -4.52 4.55
C GLY A 196 14.72 -3.60 5.67
N VAL A 197 13.51 -3.02 5.59
CA VAL A 197 12.96 -2.12 6.60
C VAL A 197 12.08 -2.88 7.58
N LEU A 198 12.30 -2.68 8.87
CA LEU A 198 11.36 -3.11 9.90
C LEU A 198 10.17 -2.13 9.91
N ILE A 199 8.98 -2.62 9.59
CA ILE A 199 7.76 -1.82 9.54
C ILE A 199 6.86 -2.24 10.70
N GLU A 200 6.49 -1.28 11.54
CA GLU A 200 5.40 -1.39 12.50
C GLU A 200 4.12 -0.85 11.86
N LEU A 201 3.00 -1.55 12.05
CA LEU A 201 1.67 -1.02 11.80
C LEU A 201 0.98 -0.78 13.15
N GLU A 202 0.50 0.43 13.37
CA GLU A 202 -0.23 0.85 14.57
C GLU A 202 -1.68 1.19 14.21
N GLN A 203 -2.63 0.71 15.00
CA GLN A 203 -4.04 1.10 14.89
C GLN A 203 -4.22 2.58 15.23
N VAL A 204 -4.96 3.36 14.42
CA VAL A 204 -5.39 4.73 14.82
C VAL A 204 -6.41 4.72 15.94
#